data_AF-A0A538RUN0-F1
#
_entry.id   AF-A0A538RUN0-F1
#
_cell.length_a   1.000
_cell.length_b   1.000
_cell.length_c   1.000
_cell.angle_alpha   90.00
_cell.angle_beta   90.00
_cell.angle_gamma   90.00
#
_symmetry.space_group_name_H-M   'P 1'
#
loop_
_entity.id
_entity.type
_entity.pdbx_description
1 polymer ?
#
loop_
_entity_poly.entity_id
_entity_poly.type
_entity_poly.pdbx_seq_one_letter_code
_entity_poly.pdbx_strand_id
1 'polypeptide(L)'
;MFSTTRKLSRLGQWNGRRRSSRSEDPVLARVWQPSVLLRLTTVLLTMIVVTLLPYWWGPPQPHRLGQICATDLRVRAYFEVINHPETEQAREQAVQRLPSQMGADPAAREDARQAVPSVVERYPVGVLLVRRGQPITLEQLMLLHEEHRAYQRSLARSDHTRRGVALFLVITLLAGVVVLYVTRFQQVLAQSLSKIAGICLLVVATMALALILSTPPWHAVLMPLTLAAMLLTIVYNPQFALLLSFSLALAATVALGTDLEHLLIQMAGLSSAILLLRSVRTRTRLVQVGLGAGLAYLAMTVAT
;
A
#
# COMPACT_ATOMS: atom_id res chain seq x y z
N MET A 1 -5.95 88.27 20.20
CA MET A 1 -6.06 86.80 20.34
C MET A 1 -6.24 86.20 18.95
N PHE A 2 -5.25 85.40 18.52
CA PHE A 2 -5.26 84.27 17.55
C PHE A 2 -6.08 84.39 16.24
N SER A 3 -5.45 84.59 15.06
CA SER A 3 -4.78 83.62 14.15
C SER A 3 -5.74 82.95 13.14
N THR A 4 -5.69 83.32 11.85
CA THR A 4 -5.03 82.64 10.71
C THR A 4 -5.77 81.47 10.01
N THR A 5 -5.89 81.63 8.70
CA THR A 5 -5.55 80.67 7.62
C THR A 5 -6.50 79.54 7.18
N ARG A 6 -6.84 79.67 5.89
CA ARG A 6 -6.70 78.71 4.76
C ARG A 6 -7.83 77.70 4.46
N LYS A 7 -8.30 77.85 3.22
CA LYS A 7 -8.80 76.80 2.31
C LYS A 7 -8.20 75.42 2.61
N LEU A 8 -9.07 74.44 2.79
CA LEU A 8 -8.70 73.02 2.73
C LEU A 8 -9.55 72.34 1.65
N SER A 9 -8.99 72.30 0.45
CA SER A 9 -9.29 71.28 -0.54
C SER A 9 -8.90 69.93 0.06
N ARG A 10 -9.87 69.15 0.52
CA ARG A 10 -9.68 67.73 0.80
C ARG A 10 -10.71 66.95 0.02
N LEU A 11 -10.50 66.92 -1.30
CA LEU A 11 -10.76 65.70 -2.06
C LEU A 11 -10.09 64.57 -1.27
N GLY A 12 -10.92 63.68 -0.74
CA GLY A 12 -10.46 62.53 0.00
C GLY A 12 -9.46 61.78 -0.85
N GLN A 13 -8.19 61.83 -0.44
CA GLN A 13 -7.19 60.86 -0.87
C GLN A 13 -7.66 59.50 -0.36
N TRP A 14 -8.50 58.87 -1.16
CA TRP A 14 -8.79 57.46 -1.05
C TRP A 14 -7.47 56.72 -1.30
N ASN A 15 -6.79 56.39 -0.20
CA ASN A 15 -5.63 55.50 -0.18
C ASN A 15 -6.12 54.06 -0.26
N GLY A 16 -6.97 53.78 -1.24
CA GLY A 16 -7.21 52.41 -1.65
C GLY A 16 -5.87 51.91 -2.13
N ARG A 17 -5.26 51.01 -1.35
CA ARG A 17 -4.26 50.09 -1.86
C ARG A 17 -4.87 49.46 -3.12
N ARG A 18 -4.58 50.03 -4.28
CA ARG A 18 -4.70 49.35 -5.55
C ARG A 18 -3.78 48.16 -5.38
N ARG A 19 -4.35 47.00 -5.08
CA ARG A 19 -3.67 45.72 -5.36
C ARG A 19 -3.35 45.82 -6.84
N SER A 20 -2.09 46.12 -7.16
CA SER A 20 -1.62 46.11 -8.52
C SER A 20 -1.83 44.70 -9.03
N SER A 21 -2.84 44.57 -9.88
CA SER A 21 -3.04 43.41 -10.72
C SER A 21 -1.74 43.10 -11.44
N ARG A 22 -1.29 41.85 -11.34
CA ARG A 22 -0.29 41.22 -12.22
C ARG A 22 1.11 41.84 -12.21
N SER A 23 1.92 41.43 -11.24
CA SER A 23 3.25 40.92 -11.61
C SER A 23 3.10 39.41 -11.81
N GLU A 24 2.64 39.00 -12.99
CA GLU A 24 2.83 37.63 -13.47
C GLU A 24 4.33 37.48 -13.75
N ASP A 25 5.13 37.35 -12.70
CA ASP A 25 6.43 36.70 -12.84
C ASP A 25 6.12 35.34 -13.46
N PRO A 26 6.67 35.00 -14.64
CA PRO A 26 6.31 33.78 -15.33
C PRO A 26 6.58 32.62 -14.38
N VAL A 27 5.51 31.89 -14.01
CA VAL A 27 5.57 30.77 -13.07
C VAL A 27 6.67 29.77 -13.47
N LEU A 28 6.89 29.64 -14.77
CA LEU A 28 7.98 28.88 -15.41
C LEU A 28 9.38 29.31 -14.96
N ALA A 29 9.66 30.62 -14.86
CA ALA A 29 10.97 31.13 -14.42
C ALA A 29 11.22 30.82 -12.93
N ARG A 30 10.17 30.76 -12.11
CA ARG A 30 10.28 30.36 -10.70
C ARG A 30 10.53 28.85 -10.54
N VAL A 31 9.98 28.03 -11.44
CA VAL A 31 10.22 26.57 -11.46
C VAL A 31 11.68 26.26 -11.79
N TRP A 32 12.34 27.09 -12.62
CA TRP A 32 13.75 26.93 -12.99
C TRP A 32 14.76 27.35 -11.92
N GLN A 33 14.32 27.81 -10.75
CA GLN A 33 15.23 28.09 -9.64
C GLN A 33 15.81 26.78 -9.07
N PRO A 34 17.13 26.71 -8.80
CA PRO A 34 17.78 25.47 -8.37
C PRO A 34 17.21 24.93 -7.06
N SER A 35 16.75 25.81 -6.17
CA SER A 35 16.10 25.42 -4.91
C SER A 35 14.72 24.79 -5.09
N VAL A 36 13.97 25.20 -6.13
CA VAL A 36 12.65 24.64 -6.47
C VAL A 36 12.84 23.32 -7.21
N LEU A 37 13.79 23.26 -8.15
CA LEU A 37 14.18 22.03 -8.84
C LEU A 37 14.58 20.95 -7.85
N LEU A 38 15.43 21.24 -6.85
CA LEU A 38 15.82 20.26 -5.83
C LEU A 38 14.63 19.70 -5.04
N ARG A 39 13.59 20.49 -4.80
CA ARG A 39 12.38 20.03 -4.09
C ARG A 39 11.48 19.19 -5.00
N LEU A 40 11.38 19.55 -6.27
CA LEU A 40 10.63 18.78 -7.25
C LEU A 40 11.33 17.44 -7.52
N THR A 41 12.67 17.41 -7.57
CA THR A 41 13.42 16.17 -7.74
C THR A 41 13.33 15.27 -6.52
N THR A 42 13.34 15.80 -5.29
CA THR A 42 13.11 14.95 -4.10
C THR A 42 11.72 14.33 -4.11
N VAL A 43 10.69 15.09 -4.44
CA VAL A 43 9.31 14.57 -4.56
C VAL A 43 9.23 13.54 -5.69
N LEU A 44 9.78 13.83 -6.88
CA LEU A 44 9.80 12.89 -8.00
C LEU A 44 10.52 11.58 -7.64
N LEU A 45 11.67 11.68 -6.97
CA LEU A 45 12.42 10.52 -6.50
C LEU A 45 11.58 9.69 -5.53
N THR A 46 10.83 10.31 -4.62
CA THR A 46 9.92 9.56 -3.75
C THR A 46 8.78 8.90 -4.49
N MET A 47 8.19 9.54 -5.51
CA MET A 47 7.17 8.88 -6.34
C MET A 47 7.74 7.64 -7.03
N ILE A 48 8.95 7.74 -7.58
CA ILE A 48 9.64 6.63 -8.22
C ILE A 48 9.89 5.50 -7.22
N VAL A 49 10.45 5.81 -6.04
CA VAL A 49 10.73 4.81 -4.99
C VAL A 49 9.45 4.13 -4.50
N VAL A 50 8.39 4.90 -4.20
CA VAL A 50 7.10 4.37 -3.75
C VAL A 50 6.43 3.52 -4.83
N THR A 51 6.67 3.79 -6.11
CA THR A 51 6.16 2.97 -7.22
C THR A 51 6.99 1.70 -7.42
N LEU A 52 8.32 1.80 -7.32
CA LEU A 52 9.23 0.67 -7.52
C LEU A 52 9.18 -0.32 -6.37
N LEU A 53 8.96 0.13 -5.14
CA LEU A 53 8.87 -0.73 -3.94
C LEU A 53 7.87 -1.88 -4.13
N PRO A 54 6.58 -1.63 -4.44
CA PRO A 54 5.60 -2.70 -4.72
C PRO A 54 5.95 -3.52 -5.97
N TYR A 55 6.54 -2.89 -6.99
CA TYR A 55 6.92 -3.60 -8.22
C TYR A 55 8.01 -4.64 -7.96
N TRP A 56 8.98 -4.33 -7.11
CA TRP A 56 10.08 -5.23 -6.73
C TRP A 56 9.66 -6.28 -5.70
N TRP A 57 8.72 -5.96 -4.80
CA TRP A 57 8.26 -6.89 -3.76
C TRP A 57 7.44 -8.08 -4.30
N GLY A 58 7.05 -8.03 -5.58
CA GLY A 58 6.19 -9.02 -6.21
C GLY A 58 4.71 -8.73 -5.98
N PRO A 59 3.83 -9.32 -6.82
CA PRO A 59 2.41 -9.08 -6.68
C PRO A 59 1.89 -9.67 -5.35
N PRO A 60 1.03 -8.91 -4.66
CA PRO A 60 0.44 -9.30 -3.38
C PRO A 60 -0.45 -10.54 -3.57
N GLN A 61 -0.35 -11.48 -2.64
CA GLN A 61 -1.18 -12.68 -2.65
C GLN A 61 -2.58 -12.33 -2.12
N PRO A 62 -3.65 -12.56 -2.90
CA PRO A 62 -4.98 -12.06 -2.55
C PRO A 62 -5.71 -12.90 -1.48
N HIS A 63 -5.32 -14.17 -1.30
CA HIS A 63 -6.07 -15.14 -0.48
C HIS A 63 -5.41 -15.44 0.87
N ARG A 64 -6.22 -15.55 1.92
CA ARG A 64 -5.76 -15.83 3.30
C ARG A 64 -6.24 -17.19 3.80
N LEU A 65 -5.46 -17.78 4.69
CA LEU A 65 -5.87 -18.96 5.46
C LEU A 65 -7.15 -18.67 6.23
N GLY A 66 -8.14 -19.54 6.11
CA GLY A 66 -9.44 -19.41 6.80
C GLY A 66 -10.36 -18.32 6.25
N GLN A 67 -9.97 -17.59 5.20
CA GLN A 67 -10.88 -16.65 4.53
C GLN A 67 -12.01 -17.43 3.87
N ILE A 68 -13.25 -16.94 4.02
CA ILE A 68 -14.41 -17.51 3.36
C ILE A 68 -14.53 -16.85 1.98
N CYS A 69 -14.42 -17.65 0.91
CA CYS A 69 -14.53 -17.11 -0.44
C CYS A 69 -15.98 -16.75 -0.76
N ALA A 70 -16.22 -15.48 -1.15
CA ALA A 70 -17.52 -15.02 -1.62
C ALA A 70 -17.89 -15.59 -3.01
N THR A 71 -16.89 -16.04 -3.78
CA THR A 71 -17.02 -16.52 -5.15
C THR A 71 -16.24 -17.83 -5.34
N ASP A 72 -16.65 -18.66 -6.30
CA ASP A 72 -15.89 -19.86 -6.68
C ASP A 72 -14.52 -19.48 -7.26
N LEU A 73 -13.45 -20.04 -6.69
CA LEU A 73 -12.10 -19.86 -7.20
C LEU A 73 -11.77 -20.97 -8.20
N ARG A 74 -11.48 -20.57 -9.44
CA ARG A 74 -11.14 -21.46 -10.55
C ARG A 74 -9.73 -21.19 -11.05
N VAL A 75 -9.08 -22.23 -11.57
CA VAL A 75 -7.73 -22.17 -12.15
C VAL A 75 -7.73 -21.19 -13.32
N ARG A 76 -6.86 -20.18 -13.30
CA ARG A 76 -6.74 -19.20 -14.40
C ARG A 76 -5.64 -19.58 -15.38
N ALA A 77 -4.58 -20.22 -14.90
CA ALA A 77 -3.47 -20.69 -15.72
C ALA A 77 -3.19 -22.16 -15.46
N TYR A 78 -2.80 -22.89 -16.52
CA TYR A 78 -2.37 -24.27 -16.40
C TYR A 78 -1.17 -24.37 -15.46
N PHE A 79 -1.26 -25.26 -14.48
CA PHE A 79 -0.13 -25.57 -13.60
C PHE A 79 -0.13 -27.04 -13.21
N GLU A 80 1.06 -27.49 -12.83
CA GLU A 80 1.35 -28.86 -12.45
C GLU A 80 1.88 -28.84 -11.02
N VAL A 81 1.35 -29.71 -10.16
CA VAL A 81 1.80 -29.86 -8.77
C VAL A 81 2.14 -31.31 -8.52
N ILE A 82 3.23 -31.54 -7.80
CA ILE A 82 3.61 -32.88 -7.36
C ILE A 82 2.60 -33.33 -6.30
N ASN A 83 1.85 -34.38 -6.60
CA ASN A 83 0.93 -34.97 -5.65
C ASN A 83 1.74 -35.85 -4.69
N HIS A 84 2.11 -35.28 -3.54
CA HIS A 84 2.86 -35.98 -2.51
C HIS A 84 2.19 -37.27 -2.03
N PRO A 85 0.88 -37.31 -1.68
CA PRO A 85 0.28 -38.55 -1.20
C PRO A 85 0.23 -39.66 -2.25
N GLU A 86 -0.09 -39.35 -3.51
CA GLU A 86 -0.07 -40.35 -4.59
C GLU A 86 1.35 -40.80 -4.93
N THR A 87 2.33 -39.90 -4.85
CA THR A 87 3.75 -40.24 -5.03
C THR A 87 4.23 -41.20 -3.94
N GLU A 88 3.89 -40.94 -2.68
CA GLU A 88 4.25 -41.83 -1.57
C GLU A 88 3.53 -43.18 -1.68
N GLN A 89 2.24 -43.20 -2.05
CA GLN A 89 1.53 -44.46 -2.32
C GLN A 89 2.17 -45.26 -3.46
N ALA A 90 2.55 -44.61 -4.56
CA ALA A 90 3.21 -45.27 -5.68
C ALA A 90 4.59 -45.83 -5.28
N ARG A 91 5.34 -45.10 -4.45
CA ARG A 91 6.61 -45.53 -3.85
C ARG A 91 6.43 -46.73 -2.93
N GLU A 92 5.43 -46.70 -2.06
CA GLU A 92 5.10 -47.82 -1.17
C GLU A 92 4.67 -49.07 -1.96
N GLN A 93 3.86 -48.90 -3.01
CA GLN A 93 3.51 -50.00 -3.91
C GLN A 93 4.72 -50.59 -4.63
N ALA A 94 5.67 -49.76 -5.07
CA ALA A 94 6.90 -50.24 -5.70
C ALA A 94 7.75 -51.06 -4.72
N VAL A 95 7.83 -50.63 -3.46
CA VAL A 95 8.50 -51.41 -2.39
C VAL A 95 7.77 -52.74 -2.13
N GLN A 96 6.44 -52.75 -2.14
CA GLN A 96 5.66 -53.98 -1.94
C GLN A 96 5.78 -54.97 -3.11
N ARG A 97 6.10 -54.50 -4.32
CA ARG A 97 6.33 -55.36 -5.50
C ARG A 97 7.73 -55.97 -5.54
N LEU A 98 8.63 -55.63 -4.62
CA LEU A 98 9.97 -56.21 -4.55
C LEU A 98 9.90 -57.72 -4.24
N PRO A 99 10.72 -58.57 -4.89
CA PRO A 99 10.84 -59.98 -4.53
C PRO A 99 11.24 -60.15 -3.06
N SER A 100 10.72 -61.17 -2.37
CA SER A 100 10.88 -61.38 -0.92
C SER A 100 12.33 -61.35 -0.42
N GLN A 101 13.29 -61.70 -1.28
CA GLN A 101 14.73 -61.68 -0.97
C GLN A 101 15.33 -60.26 -0.99
N MET A 102 14.96 -59.42 -1.96
CA MET A 102 15.38 -58.00 -2.05
C MET A 102 14.57 -57.10 -1.11
N GLY A 103 13.33 -57.49 -0.81
CA GLY A 103 12.47 -56.76 0.10
C GLY A 103 12.95 -56.76 1.54
N ALA A 104 13.95 -57.56 1.95
CA ALA A 104 14.51 -57.54 3.30
C ALA A 104 15.66 -56.53 3.48
N ASP A 105 16.31 -56.14 2.38
CA ASP A 105 17.46 -55.24 2.39
C ASP A 105 16.99 -53.76 2.42
N PRO A 106 17.39 -52.94 3.43
CA PRO A 106 17.02 -51.53 3.49
C PRO A 106 17.53 -50.72 2.29
N ALA A 107 18.66 -51.08 1.69
CA ALA A 107 19.21 -50.37 0.53
C ALA A 107 18.33 -50.56 -0.72
N ALA A 108 17.92 -51.80 -1.00
CA ALA A 108 17.08 -52.13 -2.16
C ALA A 108 15.67 -51.50 -2.06
N ARG A 109 15.14 -51.30 -0.85
CA ARG A 109 13.87 -50.58 -0.64
C ARG A 109 14.00 -49.10 -0.97
N GLU A 110 15.12 -48.48 -0.60
CA GLU A 110 15.36 -47.07 -0.86
C GLU A 110 15.62 -46.81 -2.36
N ASP A 111 16.38 -47.69 -3.02
CA ASP A 111 16.57 -47.63 -4.47
C ASP A 111 15.24 -47.75 -5.23
N ALA A 112 14.34 -48.64 -4.77
CA ALA A 112 13.00 -48.78 -5.35
C ALA A 112 12.11 -47.54 -5.15
N ARG A 113 12.25 -46.83 -4.02
CA ARG A 113 11.53 -45.55 -3.78
C ARG A 113 12.06 -44.44 -4.67
N GLN A 114 13.37 -44.37 -4.86
CA GLN A 114 14.02 -43.36 -5.69
C GLN A 114 13.80 -43.58 -7.18
N ALA A 115 13.60 -44.84 -7.60
CA ALA A 115 13.29 -45.20 -8.98
C ALA A 115 11.89 -44.76 -9.43
N VAL A 116 10.95 -44.53 -8.49
CA VAL A 116 9.59 -44.07 -8.82
C VAL A 116 9.57 -42.56 -9.02
N PRO A 117 9.27 -42.06 -10.23
CA PRO A 117 9.14 -40.62 -10.46
C PRO A 117 7.94 -40.07 -9.69
N SER A 118 8.04 -38.82 -9.24
CA SER A 118 6.94 -38.15 -8.56
C SER A 118 5.71 -38.03 -9.45
N VAL A 119 4.54 -38.40 -8.92
CA VAL A 119 3.26 -38.29 -9.63
C VAL A 119 2.87 -36.82 -9.67
N VAL A 120 2.65 -36.31 -10.88
CA VAL A 120 2.31 -34.91 -11.13
C VAL A 120 0.83 -34.80 -11.45
N GLU A 121 0.10 -34.04 -10.63
CA GLU A 121 -1.30 -33.73 -10.86
C GLU A 121 -1.41 -32.46 -11.72
N ARG A 122 -2.25 -32.53 -12.76
CA ARG A 122 -2.40 -31.47 -13.76
C ARG A 122 -3.70 -30.72 -13.53
N TYR A 123 -3.61 -29.40 -13.41
CA TYR A 123 -4.76 -28.52 -13.20
C TYR A 123 -5.02 -27.68 -14.45
N PRO A 124 -5.94 -28.08 -15.35
CA PRO A 124 -6.32 -27.28 -16.51
C PRO A 124 -7.14 -26.04 -16.12
N VAL A 125 -7.13 -25.05 -17.01
CA VAL A 125 -7.87 -23.79 -16.82
C VAL A 125 -9.37 -24.06 -16.61
N GLY A 126 -9.97 -23.38 -15.63
CA GLY A 126 -11.40 -23.45 -15.33
C GLY A 126 -11.81 -24.51 -14.31
N VAL A 127 -10.89 -25.37 -13.85
CA VAL A 127 -11.15 -26.31 -12.75
C VAL A 127 -11.38 -25.55 -11.45
N LEU A 128 -12.33 -26.02 -10.64
CA LEU A 128 -12.68 -25.39 -9.37
C LEU A 128 -11.70 -25.85 -8.26
N LEU A 129 -10.98 -24.91 -7.65
CA LEU A 129 -10.08 -25.17 -6.51
C LEU A 129 -10.79 -25.03 -5.17
N VAL A 130 -11.59 -23.97 -5.02
CA VAL A 130 -12.30 -23.65 -3.77
C VAL A 130 -13.74 -23.28 -4.11
N ARG A 131 -14.70 -23.93 -3.42
CA ARG A 131 -16.12 -23.61 -3.55
C ARG A 131 -16.46 -22.38 -2.73
N ARG A 132 -17.40 -21.58 -3.23
CA ARG A 132 -18.01 -20.48 -2.48
C ARG A 132 -18.47 -20.94 -1.10
N GLY A 133 -18.19 -20.12 -0.07
CA GLY A 133 -18.62 -20.36 1.30
C GLY A 133 -17.76 -21.35 2.09
N GLN A 134 -16.73 -21.96 1.49
CA GLN A 134 -15.78 -22.79 2.23
C GLN A 134 -14.59 -21.96 2.74
N PRO A 135 -14.10 -22.21 3.97
CA PRO A 135 -12.87 -21.60 4.46
C PRO A 135 -11.67 -22.20 3.71
N ILE A 136 -10.73 -21.34 3.29
CA ILE A 136 -9.51 -21.79 2.59
C ILE A 136 -8.63 -22.60 3.56
N THR A 137 -8.41 -23.88 3.22
CA THR A 137 -7.53 -24.79 3.95
C THR A 137 -6.06 -24.57 3.56
N LEU A 138 -5.12 -25.00 4.41
CA LEU A 138 -3.69 -24.85 4.14
C LEU A 138 -3.24 -25.49 2.82
N GLU A 139 -3.71 -26.70 2.52
CA GLU A 139 -3.41 -27.37 1.24
C GLU A 139 -3.94 -26.59 0.04
N GLN A 140 -5.18 -26.09 0.13
CA GLN A 140 -5.80 -25.26 -0.91
C GLN A 140 -5.06 -23.93 -1.10
N LEU A 141 -4.53 -23.34 -0.02
CA LEU A 141 -3.74 -22.12 -0.09
C LEU A 141 -2.40 -22.35 -0.80
N MET A 142 -1.76 -23.51 -0.58
CA MET A 142 -0.55 -23.88 -1.33
C MET A 142 -0.86 -24.07 -2.81
N LEU A 143 -1.96 -24.75 -3.15
CA LEU A 143 -2.41 -24.89 -4.54
C LEU A 143 -2.70 -23.53 -5.20
N LEU A 144 -3.38 -22.62 -4.50
CA LEU A 144 -3.62 -21.26 -4.96
C LEU A 144 -2.32 -20.46 -5.14
N HIS A 145 -1.28 -20.73 -4.33
CA HIS A 145 0.01 -20.08 -4.47
C HIS A 145 0.73 -20.53 -5.75
N GLU A 146 0.73 -21.84 -6.03
CA GLU A 146 1.32 -22.38 -7.26
C GLU A 146 0.53 -21.97 -8.51
N GLU A 147 -0.81 -21.94 -8.44
CA GLU A 147 -1.66 -21.36 -9.49
C GLU A 147 -1.28 -19.90 -9.75
N HIS A 148 -1.13 -19.09 -8.69
CA HIS A 148 -0.82 -17.68 -8.82
C HIS A 148 0.57 -17.45 -9.42
N ARG A 149 1.55 -18.29 -9.07
CA ARG A 149 2.90 -18.26 -9.67
C ARG A 149 2.86 -18.65 -11.15
N ALA A 150 2.13 -19.72 -11.50
CA ALA A 150 1.97 -20.15 -12.88
C ALA A 150 1.26 -19.07 -13.71
N TYR A 151 0.22 -18.46 -13.15
CA TYR A 151 -0.47 -17.32 -13.74
C TYR A 151 0.50 -16.17 -13.99
N GLN A 152 1.31 -15.77 -13.01
CA GLN A 152 2.32 -14.73 -13.21
C GLN A 152 3.36 -15.07 -14.27
N ARG A 153 3.81 -16.32 -14.38
CA ARG A 153 4.73 -16.75 -15.45
C ARG A 153 4.07 -16.72 -16.82
N SER A 154 2.77 -16.97 -16.89
CA SER A 154 1.99 -16.91 -18.13
C SER A 154 1.68 -15.47 -18.59
N LEU A 155 1.78 -14.48 -17.69
CA LEU A 155 1.56 -13.08 -18.04
C LEU A 155 2.68 -12.58 -18.95
N ALA A 156 2.29 -11.96 -20.07
CA ALA A 156 3.23 -11.33 -20.97
C ALA A 156 3.93 -10.15 -20.26
N ARG A 157 5.18 -9.88 -20.65
CA ARG A 157 5.97 -8.75 -20.13
C ARG A 157 5.25 -7.39 -20.28
N SER A 158 4.31 -7.29 -21.22
CA SER A 158 3.43 -6.13 -21.44
C SER A 158 2.40 -5.88 -20.32
N ASP A 159 1.94 -6.91 -19.62
CA ASP A 159 0.95 -6.73 -18.54
C ASP A 159 1.62 -6.18 -17.27
N HIS A 160 2.86 -6.60 -17.01
CA HIS A 160 3.68 -6.06 -15.92
C HIS A 160 3.97 -4.57 -16.12
N THR A 161 4.31 -4.14 -17.34
CA THR A 161 4.54 -2.72 -17.63
C THR A 161 3.25 -1.92 -17.52
N ARG A 162 2.11 -2.44 -18.01
CA ARG A 162 0.81 -1.76 -17.89
C ARG A 162 0.41 -1.54 -16.42
N ARG A 163 0.60 -2.54 -15.55
CA ARG A 163 0.36 -2.41 -14.11
C ARG A 163 1.30 -1.38 -13.46
N GLY A 164 2.60 -1.41 -13.80
CA GLY A 164 3.58 -0.46 -13.30
C GLY A 164 3.25 0.99 -13.71
N VAL A 165 2.86 1.20 -14.97
CA VAL A 165 2.44 2.52 -15.48
C VAL A 165 1.18 3.01 -14.78
N ALA A 166 0.19 2.13 -14.57
CA ALA A 166 -1.03 2.50 -13.85
C ALA A 166 -0.72 2.93 -12.39
N LEU A 167 0.12 2.17 -11.68
CA LEU A 167 0.57 2.52 -10.33
C LEU A 167 1.30 3.86 -10.29
N PHE A 168 2.23 4.07 -11.22
CA PHE A 168 2.96 5.33 -11.33
C PHE A 168 2.03 6.52 -11.55
N LEU A 169 1.01 6.37 -12.41
CA LEU A 169 0.05 7.42 -12.72
C LEU A 169 -0.80 7.77 -11.48
N VAL A 170 -1.29 6.75 -10.76
CA VAL A 170 -2.06 6.94 -9.52
C VAL A 170 -1.22 7.65 -8.45
N ILE A 171 0.02 7.22 -8.22
CA ILE A 171 0.93 7.85 -7.24
C ILE A 171 1.23 9.29 -7.65
N THR A 172 1.48 9.54 -8.94
CA THR A 172 1.71 10.88 -9.49
C THR A 172 0.50 11.79 -9.26
N LEU A 173 -0.72 11.29 -9.50
CA LEU A 173 -1.96 12.03 -9.26
C LEU A 173 -2.10 12.40 -7.79
N LEU A 174 -1.93 11.44 -6.88
CA LEU A 174 -2.04 11.65 -5.44
C LEU A 174 -1.00 12.63 -4.92
N ALA A 175 0.25 12.44 -5.30
CA ALA A 175 1.32 13.35 -4.92
C ALA A 175 1.13 14.75 -5.53
N GLY A 176 0.59 14.85 -6.75
CA GLY A 176 0.18 16.12 -7.35
C GLY A 176 -0.85 16.87 -6.51
N VAL A 177 -1.88 16.19 -6.01
CA VAL A 177 -2.87 16.78 -5.09
C VAL A 177 -2.21 17.29 -3.81
N VAL A 178 -1.31 16.50 -3.21
CA VAL A 178 -0.59 16.90 -1.99
C VAL A 178 0.32 18.11 -2.25
N VAL A 179 1.08 18.11 -3.35
CA VAL A 179 1.97 19.22 -3.74
C VAL A 179 1.16 20.50 -4.00
N LEU A 180 0.03 20.40 -4.70
CA LEU A 180 -0.87 21.54 -4.93
C LEU A 180 -1.42 22.10 -3.61
N TYR A 181 -1.81 21.22 -2.68
CA TYR A 181 -2.25 21.64 -1.36
C TYR A 181 -1.13 22.37 -0.59
N VAL A 182 0.09 21.80 -0.58
CA VAL A 182 1.23 22.38 0.15
C VAL A 182 1.64 23.73 -0.43
N THR A 183 1.72 23.85 -1.76
CA THR A 183 2.08 25.12 -2.41
C THR A 183 1.03 26.22 -2.22
N ARG A 184 -0.27 25.85 -2.14
CA ARG A 184 -1.37 26.81 -1.97
C ARG A 184 -1.61 27.22 -0.52
N PHE A 185 -1.63 26.27 0.41
CA PHE A 185 -2.06 26.51 1.80
C PHE A 185 -0.89 26.57 2.81
N GLN A 186 0.26 25.96 2.50
CA GLN A 186 1.37 25.77 3.44
C GLN A 186 2.69 26.28 2.84
N GLN A 187 2.76 27.57 2.49
CA GLN A 187 3.96 28.14 1.86
C GLN A 187 5.24 27.97 2.69
N VAL A 188 5.14 28.01 4.03
CA VAL A 188 6.26 27.77 4.94
C VAL A 188 6.82 26.35 4.80
N LEU A 189 5.96 25.36 4.55
CA LEU A 189 6.37 23.98 4.32
C LEU A 189 6.98 23.82 2.91
N ALA A 190 6.34 24.44 1.91
CA ALA A 190 6.79 24.43 0.51
C ALA A 190 8.18 25.07 0.31
N GLN A 191 8.55 26.01 1.18
CA GLN A 191 9.83 26.72 1.11
C GLN A 191 11.01 25.98 1.78
N SER A 192 10.75 24.94 2.57
CA SER A 192 11.79 24.26 3.34
C SER A 192 12.11 22.87 2.78
N LEU A 193 13.34 22.68 2.28
CA LEU A 193 13.77 21.39 1.71
C LEU A 193 13.82 20.29 2.76
N SER A 194 14.30 20.59 3.97
CA SER A 194 14.43 19.59 5.05
C SER A 194 13.07 19.03 5.49
N LYS A 195 12.01 19.87 5.52
CA LYS A 195 10.67 19.39 5.90
C LYS A 195 10.05 18.53 4.80
N ILE A 196 10.22 18.91 3.52
CA ILE A 196 9.78 18.10 2.38
C ILE A 196 10.51 16.76 2.39
N ALA A 197 11.84 16.76 2.57
CA ALA A 197 12.64 15.55 2.69
C ALA A 197 12.19 14.67 3.85
N GLY A 198 11.84 15.26 5.01
CA GLY A 198 11.28 14.52 6.15
C GLY A 198 9.93 13.86 5.84
N ILE A 199 9.01 14.55 5.16
CA ILE A 199 7.72 13.98 4.74
C ILE A 199 7.93 12.86 3.72
N CYS A 200 8.80 13.10 2.74
CA CYS A 200 9.21 12.15 1.71
C CYS A 200 9.76 10.86 2.33
N LEU A 201 10.69 11.00 3.29
CA LEU A 201 11.25 9.89 4.04
C LEU A 201 10.18 9.15 4.85
N LEU A 202 9.28 9.88 5.54
CA LEU A 202 8.20 9.27 6.30
C LEU A 202 7.26 8.46 5.40
N VAL A 203 6.89 8.99 4.23
CA VAL A 203 6.05 8.29 3.25
C VAL A 203 6.72 7.02 2.75
N VAL A 204 7.99 7.10 2.35
CA VAL A 204 8.76 5.94 1.89
C VAL A 204 8.91 4.90 3.00
N ALA A 205 9.26 5.33 4.22
CA ALA A 205 9.40 4.44 5.37
C ALA A 205 8.06 3.77 5.72
N THR A 206 6.96 4.52 5.70
CA THR A 206 5.63 3.97 6.00
C THR A 206 5.20 2.95 4.96
N MET A 207 5.42 3.24 3.67
CA MET A 207 5.13 2.29 2.59
C MET A 207 6.02 1.05 2.70
N ALA A 208 7.31 1.20 2.96
CA ALA A 208 8.22 0.08 3.13
C ALA A 208 7.82 -0.80 4.33
N LEU A 209 7.52 -0.19 5.48
CA LEU A 209 7.02 -0.94 6.65
C LEU A 209 5.67 -1.60 6.35
N ALA A 210 4.77 -0.93 5.63
CA ALA A 210 3.49 -1.52 5.24
C ALA A 210 3.69 -2.77 4.36
N LEU A 211 4.63 -2.73 3.41
CA LEU A 211 4.97 -3.88 2.58
C LEU A 211 5.60 -5.01 3.41
N ILE A 212 6.56 -4.70 4.30
CA ILE A 212 7.19 -5.71 5.16
C ILE A 212 6.17 -6.38 6.09
N LEU A 213 5.33 -5.58 6.76
CA LEU A 213 4.30 -6.07 7.69
C LEU A 213 3.08 -6.68 6.98
N SER A 214 2.96 -6.53 5.65
CA SER A 214 1.92 -7.21 4.87
C SER A 214 2.18 -8.71 4.72
N THR A 215 3.38 -9.19 5.04
CA THR A 215 3.69 -10.62 4.98
C THR A 215 2.97 -11.42 6.09
N PRO A 216 2.58 -12.69 5.83
CA PRO A 216 2.04 -13.58 6.86
C PRO A 216 3.05 -13.73 8.01
N PRO A 217 2.62 -13.75 9.29
CA PRO A 217 1.28 -14.05 9.80
C PRO A 217 0.44 -12.84 10.24
N TRP A 218 1.02 -11.65 10.43
CA TRP A 218 0.34 -10.57 11.19
C TRP A 218 -0.40 -9.53 10.35
N HIS A 219 -0.16 -9.44 9.03
CA HIS A 219 -0.85 -8.54 8.08
C HIS A 219 -1.15 -7.13 8.65
N ALA A 220 -0.22 -6.59 9.44
CA ALA A 220 -0.44 -5.45 10.31
C ALA A 220 -0.23 -4.12 9.59
N VAL A 221 -0.71 -3.99 8.34
CA VAL A 221 -0.60 -2.79 7.49
C VAL A 221 -1.18 -1.55 8.18
N LEU A 222 -2.17 -1.75 9.06
CA LEU A 222 -2.80 -0.68 9.84
C LEU A 222 -1.84 0.03 10.80
N MET A 223 -0.85 -0.69 11.36
CA MET A 223 0.08 -0.13 12.35
C MET A 223 0.99 0.98 11.77
N PRO A 224 1.76 0.76 10.69
CA PRO A 224 2.62 1.81 10.14
C PRO A 224 1.81 3.01 9.62
N LEU A 225 0.66 2.77 8.98
CA LEU A 225 -0.18 3.87 8.48
C LEU A 225 -0.75 4.74 9.61
N THR A 226 -1.23 4.12 10.70
CA THR A 226 -1.76 4.86 11.85
C THR A 226 -0.68 5.65 12.58
N LEU A 227 0.50 5.05 12.78
CA LEU A 227 1.65 5.75 13.36
C LEU A 227 2.06 6.94 12.51
N ALA A 228 2.14 6.78 11.19
CA ALA A 228 2.46 7.87 10.28
C ALA A 228 1.41 9.00 10.33
N ALA A 229 0.11 8.65 10.37
CA ALA A 229 -0.98 9.60 10.51
C ALA A 229 -0.92 10.40 11.82
N MET A 230 -0.65 9.73 12.94
CA MET A 230 -0.47 10.38 14.23
C MET A 230 0.76 11.31 14.21
N LEU A 231 1.90 10.85 13.69
CA LEU A 231 3.11 11.66 13.58
C LEU A 231 2.87 12.92 12.72
N LEU A 232 2.21 12.78 11.58
CA LEU A 232 1.84 13.91 10.71
C LEU A 232 0.93 14.90 11.41
N THR A 233 0.00 14.43 12.23
CA THR A 233 -0.92 15.28 13.00
C THR A 233 -0.23 16.04 14.13
N ILE A 234 0.84 15.46 14.72
CA ILE A 234 1.62 16.09 15.78
C ILE A 234 2.56 17.16 15.19
N VAL A 235 3.26 16.82 14.11
CA VAL A 235 4.29 17.67 13.51
C VAL A 235 3.68 18.77 12.64
N TYR A 236 2.55 18.50 12.00
CA TYR A 236 1.90 19.39 11.04
C TYR A 236 0.42 19.65 11.41
N ASN A 237 -0.34 20.25 10.49
CA ASN A 237 -1.75 20.54 10.69
C ASN A 237 -2.61 19.27 10.46
N PRO A 238 -3.63 18.98 11.28
CA PRO A 238 -4.54 17.84 11.09
C PRO A 238 -5.18 17.79 9.70
N GLN A 239 -5.46 18.92 9.06
CA GLN A 239 -6.00 18.96 7.69
C GLN A 239 -5.01 18.38 6.67
N PHE A 240 -3.72 18.71 6.83
CA PHE A 240 -2.66 18.17 5.98
C PHE A 240 -2.44 16.67 6.27
N ALA A 241 -2.46 16.28 7.55
CA ALA A 241 -2.34 14.89 7.95
C ALA A 241 -3.46 14.03 7.35
N LEU A 242 -4.72 14.49 7.39
CA LEU A 242 -5.86 13.81 6.75
C LEU A 242 -5.63 13.60 5.26
N LEU A 243 -5.23 14.65 4.53
CA LEU A 243 -5.00 14.57 3.09
C LEU A 243 -3.88 13.57 2.75
N LEU A 244 -2.76 13.63 3.48
CA LEU A 244 -1.61 12.78 3.23
C LEU A 244 -1.88 11.32 3.65
N SER A 245 -2.55 11.10 4.78
CA SER A 245 -2.95 9.76 5.22
C SER A 245 -3.99 9.13 4.28
N PHE A 246 -4.95 9.90 3.78
CA PHE A 246 -5.87 9.45 2.73
C PHE A 246 -5.10 9.02 1.48
N SER A 247 -4.18 9.87 1.02
CA SER A 247 -3.35 9.59 -0.15
C SER A 247 -2.48 8.34 0.05
N LEU A 248 -1.90 8.17 1.23
CA LEU A 248 -1.05 7.03 1.56
C LEU A 248 -1.83 5.72 1.65
N ALA A 249 -3.03 5.75 2.25
CA ALA A 249 -3.92 4.60 2.33
C ALA A 249 -4.45 4.17 0.97
N LEU A 250 -4.81 5.13 0.11
CA LEU A 250 -5.19 4.83 -1.27
C LEU A 250 -4.00 4.26 -2.05
N ALA A 251 -2.82 4.84 -1.91
CA ALA A 251 -1.60 4.32 -2.53
C ALA A 251 -1.29 2.89 -2.06
N ALA A 252 -1.41 2.61 -0.76
CA ALA A 252 -1.21 1.29 -0.18
C ALA A 252 -2.25 0.28 -0.71
N THR A 253 -3.52 0.67 -0.78
CA THR A 253 -4.62 -0.18 -1.29
C THR A 253 -4.36 -0.57 -2.75
N VAL A 254 -3.99 0.39 -3.60
CA VAL A 254 -3.71 0.12 -5.02
C VAL A 254 -2.41 -0.67 -5.19
N ALA A 255 -1.38 -0.39 -4.39
CA ALA A 255 -0.11 -1.11 -4.40
C ALA A 255 -0.29 -2.59 -4.01
N LEU A 256 -1.01 -2.83 -2.90
CA LEU A 256 -1.30 -4.14 -2.35
C LEU A 256 -2.48 -4.84 -3.04
N GLY A 257 -3.16 -4.18 -3.99
CA GLY A 257 -4.33 -4.74 -4.66
C GLY A 257 -5.41 -5.22 -3.70
N THR A 258 -5.56 -4.57 -2.54
CA THR A 258 -6.56 -4.94 -1.54
C THR A 258 -7.94 -4.41 -1.93
N ASP A 259 -8.97 -5.04 -1.38
CA ASP A 259 -10.36 -4.68 -1.65
C ASP A 259 -10.72 -3.28 -1.13
N LEU A 260 -11.80 -2.71 -1.67
CA LEU A 260 -12.32 -1.40 -1.26
C LEU A 260 -12.70 -1.40 0.23
N GLU A 261 -13.11 -2.54 0.78
CA GLU A 261 -13.42 -2.72 2.20
C GLU A 261 -12.21 -2.37 3.09
N HIS A 262 -11.00 -2.82 2.73
CA HIS A 262 -9.79 -2.47 3.48
C HIS A 262 -9.50 -0.97 3.46
N LEU A 263 -9.79 -0.29 2.33
CA LEU A 263 -9.65 1.16 2.26
C LEU A 263 -10.64 1.86 3.21
N LEU A 264 -11.90 1.41 3.27
CA LEU A 264 -12.90 1.97 4.16
C LEU A 264 -12.52 1.80 5.64
N ILE A 265 -12.03 0.61 6.00
CA ILE A 265 -11.49 0.31 7.34
C ILE A 265 -10.30 1.24 7.65
N GLN A 266 -9.35 1.38 6.72
CA GLN A 266 -8.23 2.32 6.86
C GLN A 266 -8.70 3.76 7.07
N MET A 267 -9.66 4.23 6.29
CA MET A 267 -10.18 5.59 6.39
C MET A 267 -10.88 5.86 7.71
N ALA A 268 -11.71 4.94 8.19
CA ALA A 268 -12.38 5.07 9.47
C ALA A 268 -11.37 5.22 10.63
N GLY A 269 -10.37 4.34 10.69
CA GLY A 269 -9.39 4.38 11.76
C GLY A 269 -8.40 5.55 11.67
N LEU A 270 -7.93 5.90 10.47
CA LEU A 270 -7.01 7.04 10.27
C LEU A 270 -7.71 8.38 10.56
N SER A 271 -8.94 8.56 10.07
CA SER A 271 -9.72 9.78 10.34
C SER A 271 -10.04 9.90 11.83
N SER A 272 -10.47 8.82 12.49
CA SER A 272 -10.68 8.78 13.95
C SER A 272 -9.41 9.16 14.71
N ALA A 273 -8.28 8.55 14.38
CA ALA A 273 -6.98 8.86 15.00
C ALA A 273 -6.63 10.35 14.87
N ILE A 274 -6.71 10.90 13.65
CA ILE A 274 -6.29 12.28 13.37
C ILE A 274 -7.23 13.30 14.03
N LEU A 275 -8.55 13.07 13.96
CA LEU A 275 -9.55 13.99 14.50
C LEU A 275 -9.55 14.02 16.03
N LEU A 276 -9.36 12.87 16.69
CA LEU A 276 -9.25 12.79 18.16
C LEU A 276 -7.94 13.42 18.67
N LEU A 277 -6.88 13.38 17.87
CA LEU A 277 -5.56 13.90 18.23
C LEU A 277 -5.43 15.43 18.13
N ARG A 278 -6.48 16.14 17.72
CA ARG A 278 -6.51 17.60 17.44
C ARG A 278 -5.89 18.50 18.53
N SER A 279 -5.70 18.03 19.76
CA SER A 279 -4.83 18.71 20.74
C SER A 279 -4.04 17.73 21.59
N VAL A 280 -2.71 17.71 21.47
CA VAL A 280 -1.85 16.89 22.32
C VAL A 280 -1.44 17.71 23.54
N ARG A 281 -2.17 17.56 24.65
CA ARG A 281 -1.87 18.27 25.90
C ARG A 281 -1.17 17.39 26.95
N THR A 282 -1.28 16.05 26.84
CA THR A 282 -0.72 15.08 27.81
C THR A 282 -0.30 13.78 27.11
N ARG A 283 0.68 13.06 27.67
CA ARG A 283 1.15 11.75 27.13
C ARG A 283 0.06 10.68 27.11
N THR A 284 -0.84 10.71 28.10
CA THR A 284 -1.99 9.79 28.19
C THR A 284 -2.99 9.97 27.05
N ARG A 285 -3.07 11.17 26.47
CA ARG A 285 -3.98 11.44 25.35
C ARG A 285 -3.60 10.65 24.10
N LEU A 286 -2.32 10.36 23.89
CA LEU A 286 -1.86 9.55 22.76
C LEU A 286 -2.40 8.11 22.85
N VAL A 287 -2.42 7.54 24.06
CA VAL A 287 -2.98 6.21 24.31
C VAL A 287 -4.50 6.19 24.08
N GLN A 288 -5.22 7.22 24.57
CA GLN A 288 -6.67 7.34 24.37
C GLN A 288 -7.05 7.48 22.89
N VAL A 289 -6.28 8.24 22.12
CA VAL A 289 -6.47 8.38 20.66
C VAL A 289 -6.21 7.06 19.95
N GLY A 290 -5.13 6.34 20.31
CA GLY A 290 -4.87 5.02 19.77
C GLY A 290 -5.99 4.03 20.05
N LEU A 291 -6.56 4.08 21.26
CA LEU A 291 -7.69 3.24 21.66
C LEU A 291 -8.97 3.60 20.87
N GLY A 292 -9.24 4.90 20.66
CA GLY A 292 -10.35 5.38 19.82
C GLY A 292 -10.20 5.01 18.34
N ALA A 293 -8.98 5.05 17.80
CA ALA A 293 -8.68 4.56 16.46
C ALA A 293 -8.88 3.04 16.35
N GLY A 294 -8.43 2.28 17.36
CA GLY A 294 -8.63 0.83 17.46
C GLY A 294 -10.11 0.44 17.48
N LEU A 295 -10.93 1.15 18.27
CA LEU A 295 -12.38 0.95 18.28
C LEU A 295 -13.03 1.27 16.92
N ALA A 296 -12.58 2.32 16.24
CA ALA A 296 -13.06 2.64 14.89
C ALA A 296 -12.70 1.56 13.87
N TYR A 297 -11.48 1.00 13.96
CA TYR A 297 -11.08 -0.15 13.16
C TYR A 297 -11.96 -1.36 13.40
N LEU A 298 -12.22 -1.71 14.67
CA LEU A 298 -13.07 -2.85 15.03
C LEU A 298 -14.51 -2.64 14.56
N ALA A 299 -15.08 -1.47 14.80
CA ALA A 299 -16.44 -1.15 14.38
C ALA A 299 -16.61 -1.26 12.86
N MET A 300 -15.65 -0.74 12.08
CA MET A 300 -15.72 -0.82 10.62
C MET A 300 -15.50 -2.25 10.12
N THR A 301 -14.61 -3.02 10.77
CA THR A 301 -14.37 -4.43 10.41
C THR A 301 -15.59 -5.31 10.67
N VAL A 302 -16.42 -5.00 11.68
CA VAL A 302 -17.68 -5.72 11.95
C VAL A 302 -18.79 -5.30 10.99
N ALA A 303 -18.72 -4.07 10.44
CA ALA A 303 -19.74 -3.53 9.55
C ALA A 303 -19.61 -4.01 8.09
N THR A 304 -18.41 -4.42 7.68
CA THR A 304 -18.10 -5.00 6.35
C THR A 304 -18.18 -6.52 6.40
#